data_AF-A0A2E6GY82-F1
#
_entry.id   AF-A0A2E6GY82-F1
#
_cell.length_a   1.000
_cell.length_b   1.000
_cell.length_c   1.000
_cell.angle_alpha   90.00
_cell.angle_beta   90.00
_cell.angle_gamma   90.00
#
_symmetry.space_group_name_H-M   'P 1'
#
loop_
_entity.id
_entity.type
_entity.pdbx_description
1 polymer ?
#
loop_
_entity_poly.entity_id
_entity_poly.type
_entity_poly.pdbx_seq_one_letter_code
_entity_poly.pdbx_strand_id
1 'polypeptide(L)'
;MQEMKVVFLTSYEVTMSVIFSIITIYLSIKFLNKFVLSSPVEDFIRRRHHAGCLISATLILSVLYLVQGSIEHSTLALQSLVIAHNGFSLKILAIALVYFLIFYLFTFFLSFFVIFVISIMYRRMMKEIDFDDEVDNHHNLGLSAFLSVTLVGIILFIEKPVNHLLSSMVFHEWLYKL
;
A
#
# COMPACT_ATOMS: atom_id res chain seq x y z
N MET A 1 16.56 -28.06 -12.01
CA MET A 1 17.21 -26.75 -11.81
C MET A 1 16.24 -25.57 -11.91
N GLN A 2 15.22 -25.61 -12.80
CA GLN A 2 14.14 -24.61 -12.84
C GLN A 2 13.26 -24.60 -11.57
N GLU A 3 12.87 -25.76 -11.04
CA GLU A 3 12.00 -25.82 -9.84
C GLU A 3 12.63 -25.16 -8.61
N MET A 4 13.93 -25.35 -8.36
CA MET A 4 14.62 -24.68 -7.26
C MET A 4 14.64 -23.15 -7.44
N LYS A 5 14.80 -22.64 -8.68
CA LYS A 5 14.75 -21.18 -8.94
C LYS A 5 13.38 -20.58 -8.60
N VAL A 6 12.30 -21.29 -8.91
CA VAL A 6 10.93 -20.87 -8.59
C VAL A 6 10.72 -20.82 -7.07
N VAL A 7 11.12 -21.88 -6.35
CA VAL A 7 10.99 -21.94 -4.88
C VAL A 7 11.73 -20.77 -4.21
N PHE A 8 12.96 -20.46 -4.64
CA PHE A 8 13.70 -19.33 -4.09
C PHE A 8 12.99 -18.00 -4.33
N LEU A 9 12.45 -17.79 -5.54
CA LEU A 9 11.81 -16.54 -5.90
C LEU A 9 10.50 -16.31 -5.14
N THR A 10 9.68 -17.36 -5.01
CA THR A 10 8.45 -17.31 -4.21
C THR A 10 8.76 -17.14 -2.72
N SER A 11 9.83 -17.77 -2.20
CA SER A 11 10.23 -17.58 -0.80
C SER A 11 10.66 -16.14 -0.51
N TYR A 12 11.36 -15.50 -1.46
CA TYR A 12 11.74 -14.09 -1.38
C TYR A 12 10.49 -13.20 -1.37
N GLU A 13 9.56 -13.43 -2.29
CA GLU A 13 8.30 -12.69 -2.39
C GLU A 13 7.48 -12.76 -1.09
N VAL A 14 7.31 -13.96 -0.54
CA VAL A 14 6.58 -14.17 0.72
C VAL A 14 7.27 -13.43 1.88
N THR A 15 8.59 -13.55 1.98
CA THR A 15 9.36 -12.90 3.05
C THR A 15 9.22 -11.38 3.00
N MET A 16 9.37 -10.81 1.79
CA MET A 16 9.21 -9.37 1.58
C MET A 16 7.78 -8.93 1.87
N SER A 17 6.77 -9.70 1.45
CA SER A 17 5.36 -9.39 1.69
C SER A 17 5.03 -9.35 3.18
N VAL A 18 5.52 -10.31 3.97
CA VAL A 18 5.29 -10.33 5.43
C VAL A 18 5.99 -9.15 6.11
N ILE A 19 7.26 -8.91 5.81
CA ILE A 19 8.03 -7.84 6.47
C ILE A 19 7.46 -6.47 6.10
N PHE A 20 7.24 -6.22 4.82
CA PHE A 20 6.82 -4.90 4.35
C PHE A 20 5.33 -4.63 4.59
N SER A 21 4.45 -5.63 4.68
CA SER A 21 3.07 -5.40 5.13
C SER A 21 3.02 -4.88 6.57
N ILE A 22 3.80 -5.45 7.49
CA ILE A 22 3.88 -4.99 8.88
C ILE A 22 4.44 -3.56 8.95
N ILE A 23 5.52 -3.28 8.21
CA ILE A 23 6.11 -1.94 8.13
C ILE A 23 5.10 -0.94 7.56
N THR A 24 4.40 -1.33 6.48
CA THR A 24 3.38 -0.49 5.84
C THR A 24 2.28 -0.15 6.83
N ILE A 25 1.71 -1.13 7.53
CA ILE A 25 0.67 -0.91 8.56
C ILE A 25 1.14 0.11 9.60
N TYR A 26 2.34 -0.08 10.15
CA TYR A 26 2.89 0.82 11.17
C TYR A 26 3.01 2.26 10.65
N LEU A 27 3.58 2.43 9.47
CA LEU A 27 3.76 3.75 8.89
C LEU A 27 2.43 4.37 8.46
N SER A 28 1.47 3.56 7.99
CA SER A 28 0.10 3.98 7.68
C SER A 28 -0.60 4.55 8.90
N ILE A 29 -0.54 3.86 10.05
CA ILE A 29 -1.13 4.38 11.29
C ILE A 29 -0.52 5.73 11.66
N LYS A 30 0.81 5.85 11.65
CA LYS A 30 1.50 7.11 11.94
C LYS A 30 1.08 8.25 11.00
N PHE A 31 0.95 7.96 9.71
CA PHE A 31 0.54 8.94 8.72
C PHE A 31 -0.91 9.36 8.92
N LEU A 32 -1.81 8.38 9.06
CA LEU A 32 -3.25 8.62 9.24
C LEU A 32 -3.54 9.45 10.49
N ASN A 33 -2.91 9.11 11.62
CA ASN A 33 -3.02 9.86 12.88
C ASN A 33 -2.58 11.32 12.75
N LYS A 34 -1.65 11.62 11.84
CA LYS A 34 -1.07 12.95 11.70
C LYS A 34 -1.80 13.82 10.69
N PHE A 35 -2.32 13.23 9.61
CA PHE A 35 -2.75 13.99 8.44
C PHE A 35 -4.20 13.77 8.00
N VAL A 36 -4.82 12.64 8.37
CA VAL A 36 -6.10 12.22 7.78
C VAL A 36 -7.21 12.11 8.82
N LEU A 37 -6.92 11.50 9.96
CA LEU A 37 -7.89 11.24 11.02
C LEU A 37 -7.93 12.39 12.02
N SER A 38 -9.12 12.64 12.55
CA SER A 38 -9.41 13.68 13.53
C SER A 38 -8.95 13.30 14.94
N SER A 39 -8.94 11.99 15.22
CA SER A 39 -8.37 11.40 16.44
C SER A 39 -7.42 10.24 16.09
N PRO A 40 -6.44 9.93 16.95
CA PRO A 40 -5.54 8.79 16.75
C PRO A 40 -6.30 7.44 16.69
N VAL A 41 -5.84 6.52 15.84
CA VAL A 41 -6.38 5.15 15.74
C VAL A 41 -6.39 4.45 17.11
N GLU A 42 -5.36 4.64 17.92
CA GLU A 42 -5.25 4.05 19.25
C GLU A 42 -6.36 4.52 20.18
N ASP A 43 -6.82 5.77 20.04
CA ASP A 43 -7.90 6.32 20.85
C ASP A 43 -9.25 5.74 20.43
N PHE A 44 -9.49 5.56 19.12
CA PHE A 44 -10.68 4.85 18.64
C PHE A 44 -10.74 3.42 19.19
N ILE A 45 -9.61 2.71 19.21
CA ILE A 45 -9.54 1.34 19.76
C ILE A 45 -9.82 1.35 21.27
N ARG A 46 -9.16 2.24 22.03
CA ARG A 46 -9.32 2.35 23.49
C ARG A 46 -10.75 2.67 23.89
N ARG A 47 -11.42 3.54 23.14
CA ARG A 47 -12.81 3.94 23.38
C ARG A 47 -13.84 2.96 22.82
N ARG A 48 -13.40 1.84 22.21
CA ARG A 48 -14.27 0.87 21.50
C ARG A 48 -15.15 1.55 20.44
N HIS A 49 -14.59 2.54 19.76
CA HIS A 49 -15.28 3.37 18.80
C HIS A 49 -15.35 2.69 17.43
N HIS A 50 -16.39 1.88 17.22
CA HIS A 50 -16.51 1.00 16.05
C HIS A 50 -16.44 1.71 14.69
N ALA A 51 -17.08 2.88 14.56
CA ALA A 51 -17.11 3.69 13.34
C ALA A 51 -15.70 4.13 12.89
N GLY A 52 -14.99 4.87 13.74
CA GLY A 52 -13.59 5.26 13.54
C GLY A 52 -12.62 4.07 13.36
N CYS A 53 -12.81 2.97 14.08
CA CYS A 53 -12.03 1.73 13.86
C CYS A 53 -12.23 1.16 12.45
N LEU A 54 -13.46 1.16 11.93
CA LEU A 54 -13.76 0.63 10.61
C LEU A 54 -13.14 1.51 9.50
N ILE A 55 -13.28 2.83 9.63
CA ILE A 55 -12.71 3.79 8.66
C ILE A 55 -11.18 3.70 8.66
N SER A 56 -10.56 3.73 9.84
CA SER A 56 -9.10 3.64 9.96
C SER A 56 -8.56 2.31 9.41
N ALA A 57 -9.21 1.19 9.72
CA ALA A 57 -8.85 -0.11 9.16
C ALA A 57 -8.96 -0.13 7.63
N THR A 58 -10.01 0.48 7.07
CA THR A 58 -10.21 0.57 5.63
C THR A 58 -9.14 1.40 4.94
N LEU A 59 -8.74 2.52 5.55
CA LEU A 59 -7.66 3.35 5.02
C LEU A 59 -6.32 2.60 5.06
N ILE A 60 -6.01 1.86 6.13
CA ILE A 60 -4.81 1.02 6.22
C ILE A 60 -4.82 -0.06 5.13
N LEU A 61 -5.95 -0.76 4.96
CA LEU A 61 -6.15 -1.75 3.90
C LEU A 61 -5.94 -1.15 2.51
N SER A 62 -6.42 0.07 2.30
CA SER A 62 -6.26 0.79 1.03
C SER A 62 -4.79 1.08 0.72
N VAL A 63 -3.99 1.49 1.72
CA VAL A 63 -2.55 1.68 1.55
C VAL A 63 -1.88 0.35 1.20
N LEU A 64 -2.19 -0.71 1.95
CA LEU A 64 -1.62 -2.04 1.70
C LEU A 64 -1.92 -2.52 0.27
N TYR A 65 -3.15 -2.34 -0.17
CA TYR A 65 -3.59 -2.76 -1.50
C TYR A 65 -2.84 -2.01 -2.61
N LEU A 66 -2.61 -0.71 -2.47
CA LEU A 66 -1.83 0.05 -3.45
C LEU A 66 -0.33 -0.28 -3.39
N VAL A 67 0.22 -0.52 -2.21
CA VAL A 67 1.64 -0.83 -2.02
C VAL A 67 2.01 -2.23 -2.52
N GLN A 68 1.07 -3.18 -2.54
CA GLN A 68 1.35 -4.56 -2.98
C GLN A 68 1.93 -4.62 -4.40
N GLY A 69 1.55 -3.69 -5.30
CA GLY A 69 2.07 -3.63 -6.67
C GLY A 69 3.59 -3.43 -6.72
N SER A 70 4.18 -2.79 -5.71
CA SER A 70 5.63 -2.63 -5.61
C SER A 70 6.38 -3.97 -5.40
N ILE A 71 5.75 -4.94 -4.72
CA ILE A 71 6.31 -6.27 -4.50
C ILE A 71 6.32 -7.04 -5.83
N GLU A 72 5.21 -6.99 -6.57
CA GLU A 72 5.09 -7.64 -7.88
C GLU A 72 6.12 -7.12 -8.89
N HIS A 73 6.31 -5.79 -8.98
CA HIS A 73 7.31 -5.23 -9.88
C HIS A 73 8.75 -5.59 -9.48
N SER A 74 9.03 -5.73 -8.18
CA SER A 74 10.34 -6.17 -7.72
C SER A 74 10.62 -7.64 -8.01
N THR A 75 9.62 -8.52 -7.84
CA THR A 75 9.80 -9.95 -8.15
C THR A 75 10.00 -10.16 -9.64
N LEU A 76 9.30 -9.41 -10.50
CA LEU A 76 9.55 -9.39 -11.94
C LEU A 76 10.97 -8.91 -12.30
N ALA A 77 11.47 -7.87 -11.63
CA ALA A 77 12.85 -7.41 -11.82
C ALA A 77 13.89 -8.45 -11.35
N LEU A 78 13.61 -9.17 -10.26
CA LEU A 78 14.47 -10.27 -9.82
C LEU A 78 14.46 -11.43 -10.83
N GLN A 79 13.29 -11.79 -11.36
CA GLN A 79 13.17 -12.83 -12.39
C GLN A 79 14.00 -12.49 -13.63
N SER A 80 13.91 -11.25 -14.13
CA SER A 80 14.65 -10.83 -15.32
C SER A 80 16.16 -10.87 -15.10
N LEU A 81 16.66 -10.43 -13.94
CA LEU A 81 18.09 -10.51 -13.58
C LEU A 81 18.62 -11.94 -13.46
N VAL A 82 17.83 -12.84 -12.84
CA VAL A 82 18.21 -14.26 -12.68
C VAL A 82 18.28 -14.97 -14.04
N ILE A 83 17.44 -14.58 -14.99
CA ILE A 83 17.47 -15.09 -16.37
C ILE A 83 18.69 -14.52 -17.11
N ALA A 84 18.94 -13.21 -17.02
CA ALA A 84 20.05 -12.55 -17.72
C ALA A 84 21.44 -13.03 -17.28
N HIS A 85 21.65 -13.24 -15.97
CA HIS A 85 22.95 -13.66 -15.40
C HIS A 85 23.13 -15.19 -15.32
N ASN A 86 22.23 -15.97 -15.91
CA ASN A 86 22.30 -17.43 -16.02
C ASN A 86 22.51 -18.19 -14.69
N GLY A 87 22.18 -17.59 -13.56
CA GLY A 87 22.47 -18.13 -12.23
C GLY A 87 21.96 -17.26 -11.10
N PHE A 88 21.82 -17.85 -9.92
CA PHE A 88 21.46 -17.13 -8.70
C PHE A 88 22.73 -16.71 -7.97
N SER A 89 22.81 -15.44 -7.54
CA SER A 89 23.94 -14.90 -6.77
C SER A 89 23.43 -13.94 -5.72
N LEU A 90 24.10 -13.91 -4.56
CA LEU A 90 23.84 -12.93 -3.49
C LEU A 90 23.90 -11.48 -3.98
N LYS A 91 24.73 -11.19 -4.99
CA LYS A 91 24.82 -9.86 -5.61
C LYS A 91 23.52 -9.47 -6.32
N ILE A 92 22.89 -10.41 -7.03
CA ILE A 92 21.63 -10.19 -7.75
C ILE A 92 20.50 -9.95 -6.76
N LEU A 93 20.46 -10.73 -5.66
CA LEU A 93 19.49 -10.53 -4.59
C LEU A 93 19.61 -9.13 -3.96
N ALA A 94 20.83 -8.67 -3.68
CA ALA A 94 21.06 -7.34 -3.11
C ALA A 94 20.59 -6.22 -4.06
N ILE A 95 20.87 -6.33 -5.36
CA ILE A 95 20.41 -5.38 -6.38
C ILE A 95 18.88 -5.36 -6.43
N ALA A 96 18.24 -6.53 -6.47
CA ALA A 96 16.78 -6.63 -6.48
C ALA A 96 16.13 -6.02 -5.22
N LEU A 97 16.77 -6.15 -4.07
CA LEU A 97 16.30 -5.55 -2.82
C LEU A 97 16.42 -4.02 -2.85
N VAL A 98 17.48 -3.46 -3.44
CA VAL A 98 17.60 -2.00 -3.61
C VAL A 98 16.51 -1.48 -4.55
N TYR A 99 16.26 -2.18 -5.68
CA TYR A 99 15.15 -1.85 -6.57
C TYR A 99 13.81 -1.93 -5.85
N PHE A 100 13.57 -2.99 -5.09
CA PHE A 100 12.38 -3.12 -4.25
C PHE A 100 12.20 -1.90 -3.36
N LEU A 101 13.24 -1.51 -2.61
CA LEU A 101 13.14 -0.39 -1.66
C LEU A 101 12.77 0.93 -2.37
N ILE A 102 13.33 1.19 -3.54
CA ILE A 102 13.02 2.40 -4.32
C ILE A 102 11.56 2.38 -4.77
N PHE A 103 11.10 1.29 -5.37
CA PHE A 103 9.70 1.16 -5.80
C PHE A 103 8.73 1.18 -4.63
N TYR A 104 9.07 0.50 -3.54
CA TYR A 104 8.30 0.48 -2.31
C TYR A 104 8.13 1.89 -1.77
N LEU A 105 9.23 2.64 -1.56
CA LEU A 105 9.15 4.00 -1.03
C LEU A 105 8.32 4.91 -1.93
N PHE A 106 8.53 4.86 -3.25
CA PHE A 106 7.77 5.66 -4.19
C PHE A 106 6.28 5.32 -4.15
N THR A 107 5.93 4.04 -4.24
CA THR A 107 4.54 3.56 -4.20
C THR A 107 3.88 3.91 -2.88
N PHE A 108 4.61 3.78 -1.79
CA PHE A 108 4.16 4.10 -0.45
C PHE A 108 3.79 5.59 -0.30
N PHE A 109 4.66 6.50 -0.74
CA PHE A 109 4.35 7.93 -0.75
C PHE A 109 3.21 8.28 -1.71
N LEU A 110 3.19 7.68 -2.89
CA LEU A 110 2.11 7.87 -3.86
C LEU A 110 0.76 7.41 -3.29
N SER A 111 0.72 6.26 -2.62
CA SER A 111 -0.48 5.71 -1.99
C SER A 111 -1.03 6.66 -0.94
N PHE A 112 -0.17 7.23 -0.10
CA PHE A 112 -0.58 8.24 0.86
C PHE A 112 -1.08 9.52 0.21
N PHE A 113 -0.41 9.99 -0.83
CA PHE A 113 -0.86 11.16 -1.56
C PHE A 113 -2.27 10.94 -2.15
N VAL A 114 -2.49 9.78 -2.77
CA VAL A 114 -3.80 9.39 -3.31
C VAL A 114 -4.86 9.36 -2.20
N ILE A 115 -4.59 8.69 -1.08
CA ILE A 115 -5.54 8.59 0.04
C ILE A 115 -5.82 9.96 0.67
N PHE A 116 -4.81 10.82 0.77
CA PHE A 116 -4.97 12.17 1.27
C PHE A 116 -5.88 13.01 0.36
N VAL A 117 -5.65 12.95 -0.95
CA VAL A 117 -6.50 13.62 -1.95
C VAL A 117 -7.94 13.10 -1.89
N ILE A 118 -8.12 11.77 -1.85
CA ILE A 118 -9.45 11.14 -1.71
C ILE A 118 -10.15 11.65 -0.46
N SER A 119 -9.45 11.67 0.69
CA SER A 119 -10.01 12.11 1.97
C SER A 119 -10.48 13.57 1.93
N ILE A 120 -9.70 14.46 1.31
CA ILE A 120 -10.09 15.88 1.13
C ILE A 120 -11.30 16.01 0.21
N MET A 121 -11.27 15.36 -0.95
CA MET A 121 -12.37 15.42 -1.91
C MET A 121 -13.64 14.89 -1.28
N TYR A 122 -13.55 13.78 -0.56
CA TYR A 122 -14.67 13.16 0.09
C TYR A 122 -15.29 14.06 1.18
N ARG A 123 -14.47 14.61 2.09
CA ARG A 123 -14.93 15.57 3.11
C ARG A 123 -15.60 16.80 2.48
N ARG A 124 -15.15 17.24 1.30
CA ARG A 124 -15.79 18.34 0.56
C ARG A 124 -17.13 17.95 -0.06
N MET A 125 -17.26 16.73 -0.58
CA MET A 125 -18.51 16.24 -1.16
C MET A 125 -19.58 16.02 -0.10
N MET A 126 -19.18 15.56 1.08
CA MET A 126 -20.08 15.29 2.19
C MET A 126 -20.32 16.48 3.12
N LYS A 127 -20.03 17.73 2.73
CA LYS A 127 -20.17 18.91 3.60
C LYS A 127 -21.54 19.06 4.30
N GLU A 128 -22.61 18.50 3.75
CA GLU A 128 -23.95 18.54 4.35
C GLU A 128 -24.09 17.60 5.56
N ILE A 129 -23.20 16.60 5.67
CA ILE A 129 -23.06 15.69 6.80
C ILE A 129 -21.71 16.01 7.44
N ASP A 130 -21.69 16.55 8.65
CA ASP A 130 -20.42 16.81 9.33
C ASP A 130 -19.73 15.47 9.65
N PHE A 131 -18.84 15.05 8.75
CA PHE A 131 -18.22 13.73 8.78
C PHE A 131 -17.50 13.46 10.10
N ASP A 132 -16.79 14.47 10.62
CA ASP A 132 -16.02 14.31 11.84
C ASP A 132 -16.97 14.19 13.03
N ASP A 133 -18.02 15.00 13.08
CA ASP A 133 -19.02 14.96 14.15
C ASP A 133 -19.82 13.63 14.13
N GLU A 134 -20.28 13.22 12.95
CA GLU A 134 -21.13 12.04 12.78
C GLU A 134 -20.36 10.73 13.05
N VAL A 135 -19.07 10.71 12.71
CA VAL A 135 -18.18 9.59 13.03
C VAL A 135 -17.78 9.66 14.50
N ASP A 136 -17.17 10.75 14.97
CA ASP A 136 -16.51 10.82 16.28
C ASP A 136 -17.49 10.96 17.45
N ASN A 137 -18.62 11.66 17.27
CA ASN A 137 -19.58 11.93 18.35
C ASN A 137 -20.83 11.04 18.28
N HIS A 138 -21.29 10.67 17.08
CA HIS A 138 -22.49 9.86 16.91
C HIS A 138 -22.23 8.36 16.69
N HIS A 139 -20.97 7.94 16.57
CA HIS A 139 -20.56 6.54 16.36
C HIS A 139 -21.34 5.89 15.21
N ASN A 140 -21.65 6.65 14.15
CA ASN A 140 -22.56 6.20 13.10
C ASN A 140 -21.90 5.11 12.23
N LEU A 141 -22.11 3.85 12.62
CA LEU A 141 -21.55 2.69 11.96
C LEU A 141 -22.08 2.53 10.53
N GLY A 142 -23.34 2.89 10.28
CA GLY A 142 -23.94 2.84 8.96
C GLY A 142 -23.22 3.76 7.98
N LEU A 143 -22.98 5.00 8.38
CA LEU A 143 -22.19 5.95 7.62
C LEU A 143 -20.76 5.43 7.42
N SER A 144 -20.09 4.96 8.47
CA SER A 144 -18.73 4.41 8.39
C SER A 144 -18.59 3.20 7.47
N ALA A 145 -19.60 2.33 7.42
CA ALA A 145 -19.63 1.18 6.53
C ALA A 145 -19.80 1.62 5.06
N PHE A 146 -20.75 2.51 4.79
CA PHE A 146 -20.95 3.09 3.47
C PHE A 146 -19.69 3.78 2.94
N LEU A 147 -19.01 4.52 3.82
CA LEU A 147 -17.73 5.19 3.56
C LEU A 147 -16.65 4.19 3.20
N SER A 148 -16.51 3.17 4.01
CA SER A 148 -15.47 2.16 3.84
C SER A 148 -15.63 1.45 2.50
N VAL A 149 -16.85 1.08 2.12
CA VAL A 149 -17.14 0.47 0.82
C VAL A 149 -16.81 1.43 -0.33
N THR A 150 -17.17 2.71 -0.20
CA THR A 150 -16.91 3.72 -1.22
C THR A 150 -15.41 3.95 -1.40
N LEU A 151 -14.65 4.05 -0.31
CA LEU A 151 -13.18 4.18 -0.32
C LEU A 151 -12.53 2.98 -1.01
N VAL A 152 -12.93 1.76 -0.65
CA VAL A 152 -12.44 0.55 -1.32
C VAL A 152 -12.75 0.58 -2.81
N GLY A 153 -13.98 0.98 -3.20
CA GLY A 153 -14.38 1.09 -4.60
C GLY A 153 -13.50 2.07 -5.40
N ILE A 154 -13.19 3.24 -4.82
CA ILE A 154 -12.29 4.23 -5.43
C ILE A 154 -10.87 3.65 -5.59
N ILE A 155 -10.36 2.97 -4.56
CA ILE A 155 -9.02 2.40 -4.56
C ILE A 155 -8.89 1.29 -5.61
N LEU A 156 -9.90 0.43 -5.76
CA LEU A 156 -9.95 -0.58 -6.82
C LEU A 156 -9.92 0.04 -8.22
N PHE A 157 -10.48 1.23 -8.40
CA PHE A 157 -10.45 1.94 -9.67
C PHE A 157 -9.08 2.58 -9.98
N ILE A 158 -8.39 3.05 -8.93
CA ILE A 158 -7.11 3.76 -9.05
C ILE A 158 -5.91 2.80 -9.07
N GLU A 159 -6.05 1.59 -8.51
CA GLU A 159 -4.97 0.62 -8.40
C GLU A 159 -4.31 0.31 -9.75
N LYS A 160 -5.08 -0.02 -10.79
CA LYS A 160 -4.53 -0.28 -12.13
C LYS A 160 -3.74 0.91 -12.70
N PRO A 161 -4.30 2.14 -12.76
CA PRO A 161 -3.53 3.33 -13.16
C PRO A 161 -2.23 3.52 -12.37
N VAL A 162 -2.25 3.31 -11.04
CA VAL A 162 -1.06 3.42 -10.19
C VAL A 162 -0.03 2.36 -10.57
N ASN A 163 -0.44 1.10 -10.74
CA ASN A 163 0.44 0.02 -11.16
C ASN A 163 1.02 0.25 -12.57
N HIS A 164 0.25 0.81 -13.50
CA HIS A 164 0.77 1.20 -14.82
C HIS A 164 1.81 2.32 -14.71
N LEU A 165 1.60 3.28 -13.81
CA LEU A 165 2.58 4.34 -13.57
C LEU A 165 3.87 3.74 -12.98
N LEU A 166 3.77 2.80 -12.04
CA LEU A 166 4.92 2.10 -11.47
C LEU A 166 5.68 1.30 -12.53
N SER A 167 4.97 0.54 -13.37
CA SER A 167 5.59 -0.26 -14.43
C SER A 167 6.34 0.60 -15.44
N SER A 168 5.84 1.80 -15.74
CA SER A 168 6.52 2.76 -16.62
C SER A 168 7.87 3.26 -16.08
N MET A 169 8.08 3.18 -14.76
CA MET A 169 9.32 3.56 -14.10
C MET A 169 10.34 2.41 -14.02
N VAL A 170 9.94 1.19 -14.41
CA VAL A 170 10.86 0.04 -14.50
C VAL A 170 11.71 0.18 -15.76
N PHE A 171 12.91 0.76 -15.62
CA PHE A 171 13.89 0.86 -16.69
C PHE A 171 14.46 -0.51 -17.08
N HIS A 172 13.78 -1.20 -17.99
CA HIS A 172 14.22 -2.48 -18.55
C HIS A 172 15.60 -2.35 -19.25
N GLU A 173 15.92 -1.18 -19.80
CA GLU A 173 17.17 -0.93 -20.52
C GLU A 173 18.43 -0.91 -19.62
N TRP A 174 18.30 -0.58 -18.33
CA TRP A 174 19.43 -0.55 -17.40
C TRP A 174 19.74 -1.92 -16.81
N LEU A 175 18.74 -2.79 -16.69
CA LEU A 175 18.88 -4.16 -16.18
C LEU A 175 19.74 -5.06 -17.08
N TYR A 176 19.81 -4.76 -18.38
CA TYR A 176 20.67 -5.50 -19.32
C TYR A 176 22.14 -5.01 -19.33
N LYS A 177 22.44 -3.85 -18.72
CA LYS A 177 23.79 -3.26 -18.70
C LYS A 177 24.60 -3.57 -17.44
N LEU A 178 23.98 -4.20 -16.43
CA LEU A 178 24.59 -4.65 -15.17
C LEU A 178 24.80 -6.16 -15.20
#